data_AF-A0A3E2X387-F1
#
_entry.id   AF-A0A3E2X387-F1
#
_cell.length_a   1.000
_cell.length_b   1.000
_cell.length_c   1.000
_cell.angle_alpha   90.00
_cell.angle_beta   90.00
_cell.angle_gamma   90.00
#
_symmetry.space_group_name_H-M   'P 1'
#
loop_
_entity.id
_entity.type
_entity.pdbx_description
1 polymer ?
#
loop_
_entity_poly.entity_id
_entity_poly.type
_entity_poly.pdbx_seq_one_letter_code
_entity_poly.pdbx_strand_id
1 'polypeptide(L)'
;MNRKAIAKRLILLRGNRSREEVAKACGISISALAMYEQGERIPRDDIKIKIASYYNRTVDFIFFAKIEHEKCSEADKVPDERR
;
A
#
# COMPACT_ATOMS: atom_id res chain seq x y z
N MET A 1 1.65 14.65 2.48
CA MET A 1 1.25 13.44 1.73
C MET A 1 0.15 13.76 0.74
N ASN A 2 0.27 13.29 -0.50
CA ASN A 2 -0.79 13.45 -1.49
C ASN A 2 -1.78 12.28 -1.38
N ARG A 3 -2.92 12.51 -0.72
CA ARG A 3 -3.96 11.49 -0.45
C ARG A 3 -4.48 10.83 -1.73
N LYS A 4 -4.63 11.59 -2.81
CA LYS A 4 -5.10 11.08 -4.11
C LYS A 4 -4.08 10.15 -4.78
N ALA A 5 -2.78 10.40 -4.59
CA ALA A 5 -1.73 9.53 -5.13
C ALA A 5 -1.71 8.18 -4.40
N ILE A 6 -1.84 8.20 -3.08
CA ILE A 6 -1.91 7.01 -2.22
C ILE A 6 -3.12 6.16 -2.58
N ALA A 7 -4.30 6.79 -2.68
CA ALA A 7 -5.54 6.17 -3.11
C ALA A 7 -5.37 5.38 -4.43
N LYS A 8 -4.82 6.03 -5.46
CA LYS A 8 -4.55 5.37 -6.76
C LYS A 8 -3.59 4.19 -6.64
N ARG A 9 -2.53 4.30 -5.83
CA ARG A 9 -1.59 3.19 -5.60
C ARG A 9 -2.23 2.01 -4.90
N LEU A 10 -3.07 2.25 -3.89
CA LEU A 10 -3.78 1.18 -3.20
C LEU A 10 -4.71 0.42 -4.16
N ILE A 11 -5.41 1.14 -5.04
CA ILE A 11 -6.25 0.53 -6.09
C ILE A 11 -5.39 -0.28 -7.07
N LEU A 12 -4.24 0.26 -7.49
CA LEU A 12 -3.32 -0.42 -8.41
C LEU A 12 -2.73 -1.71 -7.80
N LEU A 13 -2.32 -1.65 -6.53
CA LEU A 13 -1.79 -2.79 -5.79
C LEU A 13 -2.86 -3.86 -5.55
N ARG A 14 -4.10 -3.45 -5.30
CA ARG A 14 -5.23 -4.37 -5.17
C ARG A 14 -5.51 -5.11 -6.48
N GLY A 15 -5.42 -4.43 -7.62
CA GLY A 15 -5.67 -5.00 -8.94
C GLY A 15 -7.05 -5.67 -9.00
N ASN A 16 -7.08 -6.97 -9.32
CA ASN A 16 -8.31 -7.77 -9.44
C ASN A 16 -8.82 -8.35 -8.11
N ARG A 17 -8.10 -8.17 -7.00
CA ARG A 17 -8.51 -8.70 -5.69
C ARG A 17 -9.71 -7.93 -5.15
N SER A 18 -10.62 -8.59 -4.44
CA SER A 18 -11.75 -7.91 -3.81
C SER A 18 -11.26 -7.09 -2.61
N ARG A 19 -12.01 -6.02 -2.27
CA ARG A 19 -11.73 -5.23 -1.06
C ARG A 19 -11.85 -6.08 0.20
N GLU A 20 -12.74 -7.07 0.19
CA GLU A 20 -12.98 -7.98 1.31
C GLU A 20 -11.77 -8.85 1.60
N GLU A 21 -11.18 -9.45 0.56
CA GLU A 21 -9.98 -10.28 0.69
C GLU A 21 -8.82 -9.47 1.27
N VAL A 22 -8.54 -8.30 0.69
CA VAL A 22 -7.45 -7.43 1.14
C VAL A 22 -7.69 -6.93 2.55
N ALA A 23 -8.92 -6.50 2.87
CA ALA A 23 -9.27 -6.00 4.20
C ALA A 23 -9.08 -7.09 5.26
N LYS A 24 -9.55 -8.32 4.98
CA LYS A 24 -9.37 -9.48 5.85
C LYS A 24 -7.91 -9.82 6.06
N ALA A 25 -7.11 -9.84 4.99
CA ALA A 25 -5.68 -10.12 5.07
C ALA A 25 -4.89 -9.04 5.83
N CYS A 26 -5.28 -7.77 5.68
CA CYS A 26 -4.68 -6.65 6.41
C CYS A 26 -5.25 -6.47 7.83
N GLY A 27 -6.24 -7.26 8.24
CA GLY A 27 -6.90 -7.15 9.54
C GLY A 27 -7.58 -5.79 9.77
N ILE A 28 -8.22 -5.26 8.72
CA ILE A 28 -8.99 -4.01 8.75
C ILE A 28 -10.42 -4.23 8.24
N SER A 29 -11.30 -3.28 8.50
CA SER A 29 -12.66 -3.31 7.94
C SER A 29 -12.64 -2.94 6.45
N ILE A 30 -13.57 -3.52 5.69
CA ILE A 30 -13.77 -3.24 4.25
C ILE A 30 -13.97 -1.74 4.01
N SER A 31 -14.81 -1.10 4.85
CA SER A 31 -15.06 0.34 4.79
C SER A 31 -13.80 1.17 5.02
N ALA A 32 -12.90 0.71 5.90
CA ALA A 32 -11.63 1.39 6.15
C ALA A 32 -10.75 1.34 4.90
N LEU A 33 -10.64 0.18 4.26
CA LEU A 33 -9.90 0.04 2.99
C LEU A 33 -10.52 0.93 1.89
N ALA A 34 -11.84 0.96 1.76
CA ALA A 34 -12.52 1.82 0.80
C ALA A 34 -12.22 3.31 1.02
N MET A 35 -12.24 3.79 2.28
CA MET A 35 -11.88 5.17 2.61
C MET A 35 -10.42 5.51 2.26
N TYR A 36 -9.51 4.53 2.40
CA TYR A 36 -8.11 4.71 2.02
C TYR A 36 -7.95 4.76 0.49
N GLU A 37 -8.64 3.89 -0.24
CA GLU A 37 -8.68 3.88 -1.71
C GLU A 37 -9.35 5.12 -2.31
N GLN A 38 -10.23 5.78 -1.56
CA GLN A 38 -10.85 7.05 -1.96
C GLN A 38 -9.99 8.27 -1.57
N GLY A 39 -9.02 8.10 -0.68
CA GLY A 39 -8.19 9.19 -0.16
C GLY A 39 -8.91 10.06 0.88
N GLU A 40 -10.06 9.61 1.38
CA GLU A 40 -10.83 10.26 2.44
C GLU A 40 -10.11 10.17 3.79
N ARG A 41 -9.43 9.03 4.03
CA ARG A 41 -8.71 8.76 5.28
C ARG A 41 -7.29 8.26 5.00
N ILE A 42 -6.38 8.55 5.93
CA ILE A 42 -5.03 8.00 5.95
C ILE A 42 -4.96 6.89 7.01
N PRO A 43 -4.45 5.68 6.68
CA PRO A 43 -4.26 4.61 7.66
C PRO A 43 -3.22 4.99 8.72
N ARG A 44 -3.38 4.45 9.93
CA ARG A 44 -2.38 4.55 11.02
C ARG A 44 -1.14 3.71 10.70
N ASP A 45 -0.02 4.00 11.35
CA ASP A 45 1.26 3.36 11.04
C ASP A 45 1.22 1.84 11.16
N ASP A 46 0.52 1.28 12.16
CA ASP A 46 0.31 -0.17 12.27
C ASP A 46 -0.38 -0.77 11.03
N ILE A 47 -1.35 -0.04 10.48
CA ILE A 47 -2.09 -0.47 9.29
C ILE A 47 -1.24 -0.29 8.04
N LYS A 48 -0.43 0.77 7.96
CA LYS A 48 0.52 0.94 6.85
C LYS A 48 1.49 -0.24 6.79
N ILE A 49 2.02 -0.68 7.93
CA ILE A 49 2.91 -1.84 8.02
C ILE A 49 2.19 -3.10 7.53
N LYS A 50 0.95 -3.35 7.98
CA LYS A 50 0.17 -4.52 7.54
C LYS A 50 -0.09 -4.52 6.03
N ILE A 51 -0.47 -3.37 5.46
CA ILE A 51 -0.69 -3.21 4.02
C ILE A 51 0.62 -3.44 3.25
N ALA A 52 1.72 -2.86 3.73
CA ALA A 52 3.06 -3.03 3.17
C ALA A 52 3.49 -4.51 3.15
N SER A 53 3.34 -5.21 4.28
CA SER A 53 3.61 -6.65 4.37
C SER A 53 2.71 -7.47 3.44
N TYR A 54 1.43 -7.15 3.34
CA TYR A 54 0.50 -7.87 2.47
C TYR A 54 0.87 -7.77 0.99
N TYR A 55 1.32 -6.60 0.53
CA TYR A 55 1.74 -6.39 -0.86
C TYR A 55 3.22 -6.67 -1.10
N ASN A 56 3.97 -7.07 -0.06
CA ASN A 56 5.42 -7.26 -0.10
C ASN A 56 6.14 -6.03 -0.70
N ARG A 57 5.80 -4.85 -0.16
CA ARG A 57 6.33 -3.54 -0.54
C ARG A 57 6.67 -2.74 0.71
N THR A 58 7.49 -1.72 0.59
CA THR A 58 7.81 -0.84 1.72
C THR A 58 6.67 0.15 1.99
N VAL A 59 6.51 0.56 3.25
CA VAL A 59 5.56 1.62 3.63
C VAL A 59 5.86 2.91 2.88
N ASP A 60 7.15 3.19 2.67
CA ASP A 60 7.60 4.36 1.92
C ASP A 60 7.09 4.34 0.47
N PHE A 61 7.27 3.23 -0.23
CA PHE A 61 6.77 3.05 -1.60
C PHE A 61 5.26 3.30 -1.74
N ILE A 62 4.48 2.81 -0.78
CA ILE A 62 3.02 2.94 -0.83
C ILE A 62 2.57 4.36 -0.48
N PHE A 63 3.08 4.93 0.62
CA PHE A 63 2.53 6.14 1.25
C PHE A 63 3.35 7.42 1.05
N PHE A 64 4.65 7.32 0.79
CA PHE A 64 5.59 8.44 0.79
C PHE A 64 6.29 8.67 -0.54
N ALA A 65 6.41 7.65 -1.40
CA ALA A 65 7.08 7.80 -2.68
C ALA A 65 6.44 8.94 -3.46
N LYS A 66 7.25 9.92 -3.87
CA LYS A 66 6.81 10.93 -4.82
C LYS A 66 6.56 10.21 -6.14
N ILE A 67 5.44 10.49 -6.81
CA ILE A 67 5.29 10.05 -8.21
C ILE A 67 6.20 10.99 -9.00
N GLU A 68 7.50 10.78 -8.91
CA GLU A 68 8.43 11.30 -9.90
C GLU A 68 8.33 10.33 -11.08
N HIS A 69 7.80 10.87 -12.17
CA HIS A 69 7.86 10.21 -13.46
C HIS A 69 9.34 9.89 -13.71
N GLU A 70 9.70 8.62 -13.81
CA GLU A 70 10.61 8.09 -14.82
C GLU A 70 10.84 6.59 -14.64
N LYS A 71 10.56 5.87 -15.72
CA LYS A 71 11.09 4.56 -16.16
C LYS A 71 11.34 3.49 -15.08
N CYS A 72 10.64 2.36 -15.26
CA CYS A 72 11.06 1.05 -14.75
C CYS A 72 12.59 0.90 -14.78
N SER A 73 13.17 0.56 -13.64
CA SER A 73 14.37 -0.28 -13.59
C SER A 73 14.29 -1.18 -12.37
N GLU A 74 14.30 -2.48 -12.64
CA GLU A 74 14.51 -3.60 -11.72
C GLU A 74 15.55 -3.30 -10.62
N ALA A 75 15.15 -3.41 -9.35
CA ALA A 75 15.92 -4.01 -8.24
C ALA A 75 15.35 -3.60 -6.88
N ASP A 76 14.46 -4.43 -6.30
CA ASP A 76 14.28 -4.45 -4.84
C ASP A 76 14.44 -5.89 -4.36
N LYS A 77 15.72 -6.30 -4.32
CA LYS A 77 16.17 -7.44 -3.52
C LYS A 77 15.84 -7.12 -2.06
N VAL A 78 15.11 -7.99 -1.39
CA VAL A 78 15.06 -8.04 0.08
C VAL A 78 16.43 -8.56 0.52
N PRO A 79 17.26 -7.79 1.25
CA PRO A 79 18.35 -8.39 2.00
C PRO A 79 17.74 -8.90 3.30
N ASP A 80 17.38 -10.18 3.32
CA ASP A 80 17.27 -10.92 4.58
C ASP A 80 18.70 -11.19 5.05
N GLU A 81 19.23 -10.29 5.88
CA GLU A 81 20.50 -10.52 6.56
C GLU A 81 20.25 -10.50 8.07
N ARG A 82 19.81 -11.65 8.58
CA ARG A 82 20.09 -12.05 9.96
C ARG A 82 21.09 -13.19 9.94
N ARG A 83 22.38 -12.87 10.08
CA ARG A 83 23.31 -13.72 10.83
C ARG A 83 24.50 -12.94 11.35
#